data_AF-A0A381KKK9-F1
#
_entry.id   AF-A0A381KKK9-F1
#
_cell.length_a   1.000
_cell.length_b   1.000
_cell.length_c   1.000
_cell.angle_alpha   90.00
_cell.angle_beta   90.00
_cell.angle_gamma   90.00
#
_symmetry.space_group_name_H-M   'P 1'
#
loop_
_entity.id
_entity.type
_entity.pdbx_description
1 polymer ?
#
loop_
_entity_poly.entity_id
_entity_poly.type
_entity_poly.pdbx_seq_one_letter_code
_entity_poly.pdbx_strand_id
1 'polypeptide(L)'
;MEIETKTPDWINVLELNSKIDITGKYDVSNMIQNIVSDKSLEGSIIYFPKGNYLFEKGIKISQQITLQGDSYYGGGNQVSNLDKKQPIIGTTNFITRGVSNMSIITLSGTSQCIKNINFYYDSHDIEKIPPKNVSAITEYGETQGLSHFEHLFISGFSGIGIEIPYYSTGNDITVSSCGLGMRLGEKSMLSSSKIYECKNGMGDYYWC
;
A
#
# COMPACT_ATOMS: atom_id res chain seq x y z
N MET A 1 -25.05 -18.23 -23.43
CA MET A 1 -23.86 -18.38 -22.56
C MET A 1 -24.07 -17.37 -21.44
N GLU A 2 -24.66 -17.82 -20.33
CA GLU A 2 -24.84 -16.95 -19.17
C GLU A 2 -23.45 -16.71 -18.58
N ILE A 3 -23.07 -15.44 -18.49
CA ILE A 3 -21.88 -15.03 -17.77
C ILE A 3 -22.28 -15.12 -16.30
N GLU A 4 -21.88 -16.18 -15.61
CA GLU A 4 -21.92 -16.22 -14.14
C GLU A 4 -21.02 -15.08 -13.64
N THR A 5 -21.63 -13.93 -13.34
CA THR A 5 -20.94 -12.88 -12.60
C THR A 5 -20.86 -13.35 -11.16
N LYS A 6 -19.80 -14.10 -10.84
CA LYS A 6 -19.45 -14.37 -9.45
C LYS A 6 -19.20 -13.01 -8.80
N THR A 7 -20.12 -12.56 -7.95
CA THR A 7 -19.96 -11.32 -7.21
C THR A 7 -18.66 -11.41 -6.41
N PRO A 8 -17.80 -10.37 -6.41
CA PRO A 8 -16.60 -10.36 -5.61
C PRO A 8 -16.92 -10.68 -4.16
N ASP A 9 -16.35 -11.77 -3.63
CA ASP A 9 -16.54 -12.12 -2.23
C ASP A 9 -15.85 -11.06 -1.37
N TRP A 10 -16.63 -10.39 -0.52
CA TRP A 10 -16.12 -9.47 0.51
C TRP A 10 -15.76 -10.31 1.73
N ILE A 11 -14.47 -10.45 2.02
CA ILE A 11 -14.00 -11.34 3.08
C ILE A 11 -13.08 -10.57 4.03
N ASN A 12 -13.39 -10.64 5.32
CA ASN A 12 -12.51 -10.08 6.33
C ASN A 12 -11.23 -10.91 6.43
N VAL A 13 -10.07 -10.25 6.43
CA VAL A 13 -8.76 -10.93 6.51
C VAL A 13 -8.64 -11.81 7.75
N LEU A 14 -9.32 -11.45 8.85
CA LEU A 14 -9.32 -12.23 10.10
C LEU A 14 -10.21 -13.48 10.04
N GLU A 15 -11.17 -13.54 9.12
CA GLU A 15 -11.96 -14.75 8.84
C GLU A 15 -11.14 -15.76 8.03
N LEU A 16 -10.27 -15.27 7.13
CA LEU A 16 -9.32 -16.10 6.38
C LEU A 16 -8.20 -16.61 7.28
N ASN A 17 -7.75 -15.80 8.26
CA ASN A 17 -6.75 -16.21 9.23
C ASN A 17 -6.85 -15.41 10.54
N SER A 18 -7.43 -16.02 11.56
CA SER A 18 -7.63 -15.41 12.88
C SER A 18 -6.34 -15.17 13.68
N LYS A 19 -5.18 -15.65 13.21
CA LYS A 19 -3.87 -15.44 13.85
C LYS A 19 -3.15 -14.16 13.39
N ILE A 20 -3.71 -13.44 12.43
CA ILE A 20 -3.14 -12.18 11.96
C ILE A 20 -3.16 -11.16 13.10
N ASP A 21 -1.98 -10.64 13.46
CA ASP A 21 -1.85 -9.60 14.47
C ASP A 21 -2.26 -8.24 13.89
N ILE A 22 -3.20 -7.59 14.57
CA ILE A 22 -3.67 -6.23 14.24
C ILE A 22 -3.11 -5.18 15.19
N THR A 23 -2.23 -5.57 16.12
CA THR A 23 -1.62 -4.66 17.11
C THR A 23 -0.31 -4.06 16.60
N GLY A 24 0.29 -4.65 15.57
CA GLY A 24 1.57 -4.25 14.98
C GLY A 24 2.78 -4.77 15.76
N LYS A 25 2.57 -5.73 16.67
CA LYS A 25 3.62 -6.33 17.49
C LYS A 25 4.32 -7.50 16.80
N TYR A 26 3.59 -8.23 15.96
CA TYR A 26 4.10 -9.45 15.32
C TYR A 26 4.02 -9.35 13.79
N ASP A 27 5.02 -9.92 13.12
CA ASP A 27 5.07 -9.98 11.66
C ASP A 27 3.88 -10.75 11.08
N VAL A 28 3.22 -10.16 10.09
CA VAL A 28 2.10 -10.77 9.36
C VAL A 28 2.44 -11.13 7.92
N SER A 29 3.65 -10.81 7.44
CA SER A 29 4.01 -10.91 6.02
C SER A 29 3.67 -12.25 5.38
N ASN A 30 4.06 -13.38 6.00
CA ASN A 30 3.80 -14.71 5.43
C ASN A 30 2.29 -15.06 5.40
N MET A 31 1.55 -14.64 6.43
CA MET A 31 0.10 -14.91 6.51
C MET A 31 -0.64 -14.15 5.41
N ILE A 32 -0.29 -12.87 5.21
CA ILE A 32 -0.87 -12.06 4.15
C ILE A 32 -0.42 -12.55 2.77
N GLN A 33 0.86 -12.93 2.60
CA GLN A 33 1.35 -13.52 1.34
C GLN A 33 0.53 -14.75 0.94
N ASN A 34 0.25 -15.66 1.88
CA ASN A 34 -0.55 -16.86 1.61
C ASN A 34 -1.96 -16.49 1.12
N ILE A 35 -2.60 -15.48 1.74
CA ILE A 35 -3.94 -15.00 1.35
C ILE A 35 -3.90 -14.41 -0.07
N VAL A 36 -3.00 -13.47 -0.35
CA VAL A 36 -2.95 -12.79 -1.67
C VAL A 36 -2.44 -13.69 -2.80
N SER A 37 -1.92 -14.89 -2.47
CA SER A 37 -1.51 -15.91 -3.43
C SER A 37 -2.56 -17.00 -3.65
N ASP A 38 -3.61 -17.04 -2.83
CA ASP A 38 -4.67 -18.03 -2.96
C ASP A 38 -5.50 -17.74 -4.21
N LYS A 39 -5.41 -18.64 -5.19
CA LYS A 39 -6.10 -18.52 -6.47
C LYS A 39 -7.62 -18.56 -6.33
N SER A 40 -8.14 -19.16 -5.27
CA SER A 40 -9.59 -19.16 -5.00
C SER A 40 -10.14 -17.78 -4.66
N LEU A 41 -9.26 -16.84 -4.26
CA LEU A 41 -9.60 -15.46 -3.89
C LEU A 41 -9.39 -14.46 -5.04
N GLU A 42 -9.08 -14.93 -6.25
CA GLU A 42 -8.98 -14.05 -7.41
C GLU A 42 -10.32 -13.33 -7.67
N GLY A 43 -10.25 -12.02 -7.94
CA GLY A 43 -11.39 -11.13 -8.09
C GLY A 43 -12.06 -10.71 -6.77
N SER A 44 -11.63 -11.25 -5.62
CA SER A 44 -12.25 -10.97 -4.32
C SER A 44 -11.80 -9.62 -3.72
N ILE A 45 -12.53 -9.18 -2.69
CA ILE A 45 -12.18 -8.01 -1.89
C ILE A 45 -11.78 -8.49 -0.49
N ILE A 46 -10.51 -8.32 -0.15
CA ILE A 46 -9.97 -8.65 1.15
C ILE A 46 -10.03 -7.39 2.02
N TYR A 47 -10.92 -7.42 3.00
CA TYR A 47 -11.13 -6.32 3.93
C TYR A 47 -10.18 -6.44 5.13
N PHE A 48 -9.45 -5.36 5.40
CA PHE A 48 -8.54 -5.21 6.54
C PHE A 48 -9.18 -4.27 7.56
N PRO A 49 -9.66 -4.78 8.71
CA PRO A 49 -10.19 -3.94 9.77
C PRO A 49 -9.10 -3.02 10.33
N LYS A 50 -9.53 -1.96 11.02
CA LYS A 50 -8.64 -1.00 11.70
C LYS A 50 -7.63 -1.72 12.59
N GLY A 51 -6.37 -1.32 12.49
CA GLY A 51 -5.27 -2.00 13.16
C GLY A 51 -3.93 -1.69 12.51
N ASN A 52 -2.87 -2.10 13.18
CA ASN A 52 -1.50 -2.04 12.67
C ASN A 52 -1.06 -3.44 12.25
N TYR A 53 -0.67 -3.59 11.00
CA TYR A 53 -0.20 -4.85 10.41
C TYR A 53 1.29 -4.70 10.14
N LEU A 54 2.13 -5.39 10.92
CA LEU A 54 3.58 -5.29 10.80
C LEU A 54 4.10 -6.22 9.70
N PHE A 55 4.83 -5.64 8.74
CA PHE A 55 5.51 -6.37 7.68
C PHE A 55 7.02 -6.31 7.91
N GLU A 56 7.64 -7.45 8.21
CA GLU A 56 9.11 -7.60 8.22
C GLU A 56 9.64 -8.13 6.89
N LYS A 57 8.74 -8.53 5.99
CA LYS A 57 9.03 -8.92 4.60
C LYS A 57 7.99 -8.33 3.65
N GLY A 58 8.41 -8.01 2.42
CA GLY A 58 7.48 -7.61 1.38
C GLY A 58 6.57 -8.74 0.93
N ILE A 59 5.34 -8.40 0.53
CA ILE A 59 4.42 -9.33 -0.13
C ILE A 59 4.36 -9.03 -1.63
N LYS A 60 4.16 -10.06 -2.44
CA LYS A 60 3.93 -9.95 -3.87
C LYS A 60 2.48 -10.28 -4.21
N ILE A 61 1.84 -9.37 -4.95
CA ILE A 61 0.48 -9.56 -5.47
C ILE A 61 0.59 -9.75 -6.98
N SER A 62 0.10 -10.89 -7.47
CA SER A 62 0.24 -11.27 -8.88
C SER A 62 -1.07 -11.62 -9.57
N GLN A 63 -2.19 -11.35 -8.93
CA GLN A 63 -3.54 -11.67 -9.42
C GLN A 63 -4.46 -10.48 -9.19
N GLN A 64 -5.60 -10.49 -9.89
CA GLN A 64 -6.63 -9.49 -9.68
C GLN A 64 -7.22 -9.66 -8.28
N ILE A 65 -7.06 -8.66 -7.42
CA ILE A 65 -7.60 -8.65 -6.06
C ILE A 65 -7.75 -7.20 -5.58
N THR A 66 -8.70 -6.96 -4.68
CA THR A 66 -8.81 -5.69 -3.97
C THR A 66 -8.35 -5.85 -2.53
N LEU A 67 -7.38 -5.05 -2.10
CA LEU A 67 -7.10 -4.84 -0.68
C LEU A 67 -7.83 -3.58 -0.24
N GLN A 68 -8.75 -3.72 0.71
CA GLN A 68 -9.52 -2.59 1.22
C GLN A 68 -9.33 -2.45 2.72
N GLY A 69 -8.86 -1.29 3.16
CA GLY A 69 -8.82 -0.93 4.58
C GLY A 69 -9.99 -0.07 5.02
N ASP A 70 -9.87 0.47 6.22
CA ASP A 70 -10.80 1.39 6.87
C ASP A 70 -10.05 2.65 7.34
N SER A 71 -9.44 3.33 6.36
CA SER A 71 -8.73 4.60 6.52
C SER A 71 -9.31 5.61 5.53
N TYR A 72 -10.15 6.52 6.01
CA TYR A 72 -10.65 7.64 5.20
C TYR A 72 -10.52 8.96 5.96
N TYR A 73 -9.90 9.93 5.30
CA TYR A 73 -9.66 11.27 5.84
C TYR A 73 -10.72 12.22 5.29
N GLY A 74 -11.95 12.15 5.80
CA GLY A 74 -12.95 13.18 5.52
C GLY A 74 -12.40 14.57 5.91
N GLY A 75 -12.49 15.54 4.99
CA GLY A 75 -11.80 16.83 4.93
C GLY A 75 -11.93 17.82 6.09
N GLY A 76 -11.70 17.39 7.33
CA GLY A 76 -11.67 18.22 8.53
C GLY A 76 -10.86 17.62 9.67
N ASN A 77 -10.66 16.30 9.70
CA ASN A 77 -9.80 15.65 10.67
C ASN A 77 -8.36 15.62 10.15
N GLN A 78 -7.73 16.80 10.07
CA GLN A 78 -6.28 16.86 9.99
C GLN A 78 -5.72 16.18 11.23
N VAL A 79 -5.16 15.00 11.02
CA VAL A 79 -4.46 14.26 12.05
C VAL A 79 -3.30 15.13 12.50
N SER A 80 -3.36 15.61 13.74
CA SER A 80 -2.30 16.33 14.46
C SER A 80 -0.99 15.52 14.62
N ASN A 81 -0.90 14.35 13.99
CA ASN A 81 0.26 13.47 13.93
C ASN A 81 0.88 13.37 12.53
N LEU A 82 0.42 14.13 11.53
CA LEU A 82 1.09 14.24 10.21
C LEU A 82 2.57 14.60 10.38
N ASP A 83 2.87 15.50 11.32
CA ASP A 83 4.23 15.95 11.64
C ASP A 83 5.06 14.89 12.39
N LYS A 84 4.43 13.82 12.91
CA LYS A 84 5.09 12.83 13.77
C LYS A 84 5.53 11.56 13.04
N LYS A 85 5.23 11.40 11.74
CA LYS A 85 5.58 10.19 10.97
C LYS A 85 5.14 8.89 11.66
N GLN A 86 4.00 8.92 12.36
CA GLN A 86 3.49 7.81 13.15
C GLN A 86 2.18 7.27 12.57
N PRO A 87 1.89 5.97 12.77
CA PRO A 87 0.61 5.38 12.37
C PRO A 87 -0.57 6.11 12.97
N ILE A 88 -1.62 6.30 12.18
CA ILE A 88 -2.83 6.99 12.61
C ILE A 88 -3.68 6.02 13.45
N ILE A 89 -4.15 6.48 14.60
CA ILE A 89 -4.96 5.67 15.51
C ILE A 89 -6.36 5.51 14.91
N GLY A 90 -6.91 4.30 14.96
CA GLY A 90 -8.27 4.03 14.50
C GLY A 90 -8.41 3.96 12.97
N THR A 91 -7.33 3.63 12.26
CA THR A 91 -7.29 3.37 10.81
C THR A 91 -6.62 2.04 10.52
N THR A 92 -6.63 1.61 9.25
CA THR A 92 -5.88 0.44 8.78
C THR A 92 -4.48 0.87 8.34
N ASN A 93 -3.47 0.42 9.07
CA ASN A 93 -2.07 0.78 8.82
C ASN A 93 -1.24 -0.44 8.48
N PHE A 94 -0.60 -0.43 7.31
CA PHE A 94 0.47 -1.35 6.97
C PHE A 94 1.79 -0.71 7.36
N ILE A 95 2.47 -1.30 8.34
CA ILE A 95 3.65 -0.72 8.96
C ILE A 95 4.86 -1.62 8.74
N THR A 96 6.05 -1.04 8.66
CA THR A 96 7.32 -1.78 8.64
C THR A 96 8.38 -1.07 9.47
N ARG A 97 9.34 -1.80 10.01
CA ARG A 97 10.43 -1.26 10.85
C ARG A 97 11.65 -2.18 10.83
N GLY A 98 12.85 -1.61 10.96
CA GLY A 98 14.10 -2.35 11.16
C GLY A 98 14.61 -3.16 9.95
N VAL A 99 14.02 -2.97 8.77
CA VAL A 99 14.29 -3.74 7.55
C VAL A 99 14.83 -2.85 6.44
N SER A 100 15.61 -3.40 5.50
CA SER A 100 16.20 -2.69 4.35
C SER A 100 15.91 -3.44 3.05
N ASN A 101 15.96 -2.75 1.91
CA ASN A 101 15.81 -3.34 0.57
C ASN A 101 14.50 -4.12 0.37
N MET A 102 13.36 -3.52 0.71
CA MET A 102 12.06 -4.13 0.50
C MET A 102 10.99 -3.13 0.11
N SER A 103 9.94 -3.62 -0.53
CA SER A 103 8.66 -2.93 -0.62
C SER A 103 7.65 -3.64 0.26
N ILE A 104 6.77 -2.94 0.97
CA ILE A 104 5.68 -3.63 1.69
C ILE A 104 4.85 -4.44 0.69
N ILE A 105 4.49 -3.84 -0.44
CA ILE A 105 3.79 -4.49 -1.55
C ILE A 105 4.62 -4.38 -2.82
N THR A 106 4.80 -5.50 -3.50
CA THR A 106 5.28 -5.57 -4.87
C THR A 106 4.17 -6.07 -5.77
N LEU A 107 3.78 -5.24 -6.73
CA LEU A 107 2.79 -5.56 -7.74
C LEU A 107 3.44 -6.29 -8.91
N SER A 108 2.68 -7.24 -9.48
CA SER A 108 3.00 -7.94 -10.70
C SER A 108 1.69 -8.41 -11.34
N GLY A 109 1.67 -8.69 -12.64
CA GLY A 109 0.42 -9.08 -13.31
C GLY A 109 -0.52 -7.88 -13.47
N THR A 110 -1.84 -8.09 -13.32
CA THR A 110 -2.83 -7.10 -13.77
C THR A 110 -3.95 -6.79 -12.77
N SER A 111 -4.46 -5.55 -12.85
CA SER A 111 -5.72 -5.09 -12.27
C SER A 111 -5.84 -5.23 -10.74
N GLN A 112 -4.83 -4.81 -9.99
CA GLN A 112 -4.90 -4.75 -8.53
C GLN A 112 -5.58 -3.46 -8.05
N CYS A 113 -6.39 -3.57 -6.99
CA CYS A 113 -6.97 -2.42 -6.33
C CYS A 113 -6.47 -2.34 -4.89
N ILE A 114 -5.97 -1.18 -4.47
CA ILE A 114 -5.56 -0.94 -3.08
C ILE A 114 -6.17 0.38 -2.65
N LYS A 115 -7.02 0.33 -1.61
CA LYS A 115 -7.70 1.53 -1.14
C LYS A 115 -7.94 1.58 0.36
N ASN A 116 -8.00 2.81 0.88
CA ASN A 116 -8.29 3.09 2.28
C ASN A 116 -7.30 2.44 3.27
N ILE A 117 -6.02 2.32 2.89
CA ILE A 117 -4.94 1.76 3.71
C ILE A 117 -3.83 2.80 3.81
N ASN A 118 -3.31 2.99 5.01
CA ASN A 118 -2.13 3.80 5.23
C ASN A 118 -0.87 2.95 5.25
N PHE A 119 0.24 3.53 4.82
CA PHE A 119 1.55 2.90 4.83
C PHE A 119 2.53 3.75 5.64
N TYR A 120 3.20 3.12 6.59
CA TYR A 120 4.20 3.79 7.42
C TYR A 120 5.48 2.97 7.51
N TYR A 121 6.61 3.64 7.32
CA TYR A 121 7.83 3.19 7.94
C TYR A 121 7.87 3.70 9.38
N ASP A 122 7.69 2.82 10.35
CA ASP A 122 7.68 3.15 11.77
C ASP A 122 9.12 3.29 12.31
N SER A 123 9.73 4.45 12.08
CA SER A 123 10.97 4.85 12.75
C SER A 123 10.62 5.55 14.08
N HIS A 124 10.38 4.79 15.14
CA HIS A 124 10.34 5.39 16.49
C HIS A 124 11.65 6.15 16.84
N ASP A 125 12.73 5.94 16.09
CA ASP A 125 13.99 6.70 16.17
C ASP A 125 14.08 7.74 15.05
N ILE A 126 13.80 9.01 15.39
CA ILE A 126 14.03 10.19 14.53
C ILE A 126 15.53 10.37 14.20
N GLU A 127 16.42 9.74 14.98
CA GLU A 127 17.88 9.88 14.87
C GLU A 127 18.56 8.77 14.05
N LYS A 128 17.84 7.75 13.59
CA LYS A 128 18.43 6.71 12.73
C LYS A 128 18.28 7.09 11.27
N ILE A 129 19.39 6.98 10.53
CA ILE A 129 19.38 6.96 9.06
C ILE A 129 18.28 5.97 8.64
N PRO A 130 17.24 6.41 7.91
CA PRO A 130 16.20 5.52 7.44
C PRO A 130 16.87 4.34 6.72
N PRO A 131 16.54 3.08 7.05
CA PRO A 131 17.19 1.96 6.41
C PRO A 131 17.01 2.05 4.91
N LYS A 132 18.06 1.66 4.19
CA LYS A 132 18.18 1.98 2.77
C LYS A 132 17.14 1.21 1.95
N ASN A 133 16.59 1.91 0.96
CA ASN A 133 15.79 1.33 -0.11
C ASN A 133 14.56 0.57 0.41
N VAL A 134 13.76 1.21 1.27
CA VAL A 134 12.47 0.67 1.73
C VAL A 134 11.36 1.48 1.08
N SER A 135 10.45 0.80 0.40
CA SER A 135 9.34 1.40 -0.36
C SER A 135 7.99 0.92 0.17
N ALA A 136 6.90 1.65 -0.10
CA ALA A 136 5.58 1.17 0.30
C ALA A 136 4.99 0.24 -0.76
N ILE A 137 4.81 0.75 -1.98
CA ILE A 137 4.23 0.02 -3.10
C ILE A 137 5.13 0.21 -4.32
N THR A 138 5.65 -0.88 -4.86
CA THR A 138 6.42 -0.88 -6.12
C THR A 138 5.82 -1.89 -7.08
N GLU A 139 6.17 -1.78 -8.34
CA GLU A 139 5.89 -2.78 -9.36
C GLU A 139 7.14 -3.58 -9.74
N TYR A 140 6.93 -4.75 -10.34
CA TYR A 140 8.00 -5.57 -10.88
C TYR A 140 7.58 -6.18 -12.23
N GLY A 141 8.38 -5.93 -13.28
CA GLY A 141 8.15 -6.48 -14.62
C GLY A 141 7.00 -5.78 -15.36
N GLU A 142 6.35 -6.49 -16.28
CA GLU A 142 5.18 -6.01 -17.04
C GLU A 142 3.92 -5.96 -16.16
N THR A 143 3.93 -5.15 -15.10
CA THR A 143 2.70 -4.86 -14.37
C THR A 143 1.84 -4.01 -15.29
N GLN A 144 0.74 -4.58 -15.76
CA GLN A 144 -0.09 -3.98 -16.80
C GLN A 144 -1.54 -3.90 -16.34
N GLY A 145 -2.24 -2.87 -16.78
CA GLY A 145 -3.70 -2.86 -16.76
C GLY A 145 -4.30 -1.96 -15.69
N LEU A 146 -5.62 -2.06 -15.57
CA LEU A 146 -6.54 -1.13 -14.91
C LEU A 146 -6.45 -1.18 -13.38
N SER A 147 -5.24 -1.13 -12.82
CA SER A 147 -5.05 -1.05 -11.37
C SER A 147 -5.55 0.30 -10.86
N HIS A 148 -6.05 0.30 -9.63
CA HIS A 148 -6.69 1.45 -9.02
C HIS A 148 -6.20 1.64 -7.58
N PHE A 149 -5.78 2.86 -7.28
CA PHE A 149 -5.24 3.23 -5.98
C PHE A 149 -6.03 4.43 -5.47
N GLU A 150 -6.62 4.32 -4.28
CA GLU A 150 -7.51 5.36 -3.77
C GLU A 150 -7.43 5.53 -2.25
N HIS A 151 -7.50 6.78 -1.76
CA HIS A 151 -7.51 7.10 -0.32
C HIS A 151 -6.33 6.46 0.43
N LEU A 152 -5.12 6.64 -0.10
CA LEU A 152 -3.90 6.13 0.51
C LEU A 152 -3.13 7.26 1.20
N PHE A 153 -2.59 6.99 2.39
CA PHE A 153 -1.60 7.84 3.03
C PHE A 153 -0.29 7.08 3.18
N ILE A 154 0.80 7.61 2.65
CA ILE A 154 2.10 6.91 2.60
C ILE A 154 3.17 7.82 3.16
N SER A 155 3.91 7.37 4.17
CA SER A 155 4.95 8.19 4.79
C SER A 155 6.15 7.42 5.37
N GLY A 156 7.32 8.05 5.32
CA GLY A 156 8.54 7.62 6.03
C GLY A 156 9.46 6.69 5.25
N PHE A 157 9.19 6.43 3.97
CA PHE A 157 9.92 5.44 3.17
C PHE A 157 11.20 6.00 2.56
N SER A 158 12.36 5.38 2.79
CA SER A 158 13.63 5.84 2.21
C SER A 158 13.74 5.67 0.69
N GLY A 159 12.94 4.75 0.14
CA GLY A 159 12.80 4.47 -1.28
C GLY A 159 11.59 5.19 -1.89
N ILE A 160 10.74 4.44 -2.58
CA ILE A 160 9.59 4.94 -3.32
C ILE A 160 8.33 4.87 -2.43
N GLY A 161 7.57 5.95 -2.38
CA GLY A 161 6.25 5.95 -1.74
C GLY A 161 5.30 5.02 -2.49
N ILE A 162 5.02 5.33 -3.76
CA ILE A 162 4.18 4.48 -4.60
C ILE A 162 4.59 4.55 -6.08
N GLU A 163 4.53 3.41 -6.75
CA GLU A 163 4.52 3.32 -8.21
C GLU A 163 3.09 3.06 -8.70
N ILE A 164 2.57 3.94 -9.55
CA ILE A 164 1.29 3.78 -10.24
C ILE A 164 1.60 3.14 -11.61
N PRO A 165 1.18 1.89 -11.87
CA PRO A 165 1.57 1.18 -13.09
C PRO A 165 1.02 1.79 -14.39
N TYR A 166 1.49 1.22 -15.51
CA TYR A 166 0.97 1.51 -16.84
C TYR A 166 -0.56 1.37 -16.90
N TYR A 167 -1.23 2.37 -17.49
CA TYR A 167 -2.69 2.34 -17.69
C TYR A 167 -3.52 2.20 -16.39
N SER A 168 -2.97 2.67 -15.26
CA SER A 168 -3.60 2.64 -13.94
C SER A 168 -4.08 4.02 -13.49
N THR A 169 -4.85 4.05 -12.41
CA THR A 169 -5.40 5.29 -11.84
C THR A 169 -5.03 5.43 -10.36
N GLY A 170 -4.55 6.62 -9.98
CA GLY A 170 -4.36 7.02 -8.59
C GLY A 170 -5.25 8.21 -8.25
N ASN A 171 -6.06 8.10 -7.20
CA ASN A 171 -6.97 9.15 -6.77
C ASN A 171 -6.87 9.41 -5.27
N ASP A 172 -6.79 10.67 -4.86
CA ASP A 172 -6.72 11.06 -3.43
C ASP A 172 -5.65 10.29 -2.64
N ILE A 173 -4.43 10.33 -3.16
CA ILE A 173 -3.26 9.72 -2.53
C ILE A 173 -2.42 10.84 -1.93
N THR A 174 -2.06 10.70 -0.66
CA THR A 174 -1.12 11.58 0.02
C THR A 174 0.20 10.84 0.28
N VAL A 175 1.30 11.36 -0.25
CA VAL A 175 2.65 10.83 0.01
C VAL A 175 3.51 11.91 0.66
N SER A 176 4.18 11.56 1.76
CA SER A 176 5.12 12.47 2.41
C SER A 176 6.40 11.80 2.90
N SER A 177 7.46 12.57 3.14
CA SER A 177 8.68 12.07 3.79
C SER A 177 9.27 10.81 3.11
N CYS A 178 9.24 10.74 1.78
CA CYS A 178 9.77 9.61 1.01
C CYS A 178 11.03 9.98 0.20
N GLY A 179 11.83 8.99 -0.20
CA GLY A 179 12.94 9.18 -1.14
C GLY A 179 12.45 9.70 -2.49
N LEU A 180 11.54 8.94 -3.12
CA LEU A 180 10.71 9.38 -4.24
C LEU A 180 9.25 9.30 -3.81
N GLY A 181 8.48 10.38 -3.96
CA GLY A 181 7.07 10.39 -3.57
C GLY A 181 6.24 9.44 -4.43
N MET A 182 6.11 9.77 -5.72
CA MET A 182 5.36 8.95 -6.67
C MET A 182 6.14 8.71 -7.96
N ARG A 183 6.00 7.52 -8.52
CA ARG A 183 6.36 7.21 -9.91
C ARG A 183 5.10 6.89 -10.69
N LEU A 184 4.92 7.52 -11.85
CA LEU A 184 3.78 7.27 -12.74
C LEU A 184 4.24 6.47 -13.96
N GLY A 185 3.55 5.38 -14.26
CA GLY A 185 3.68 4.65 -15.52
C GLY A 185 2.97 5.37 -16.65
N GLU A 186 3.32 5.04 -17.89
CA GLU A 186 2.71 5.70 -19.05
C GLU A 186 1.18 5.49 -19.09
N LYS A 187 0.47 6.48 -19.63
CA LYS A 187 -1.00 6.48 -19.76
C LYS A 187 -1.75 6.24 -18.45
N SER A 188 -1.11 6.47 -17.31
CA SER A 188 -1.76 6.49 -16.01
C SER A 188 -2.40 7.87 -15.75
N MET A 189 -3.36 7.91 -14.85
CA MET A 189 -4.01 9.15 -14.40
C MET A 189 -3.82 9.32 -12.89
N LEU A 190 -3.42 10.52 -12.49
CA LEU A 190 -3.34 10.93 -11.09
C LEU A 190 -4.28 12.11 -10.86
N SER A 191 -5.17 11.99 -9.88
CA SER A 191 -6.11 13.06 -9.49
C SER A 191 -6.17 13.27 -7.98
N SER A 192 -6.47 14.50 -7.58
CA SER A 192 -6.74 14.88 -6.17
C SER A 192 -5.65 14.50 -5.16
N SER A 193 -4.43 14.28 -5.63
CA SER A 193 -3.33 13.71 -4.83
C SER A 193 -2.35 14.79 -4.36
N LYS A 194 -1.65 14.53 -3.26
CA LYS A 194 -0.70 15.44 -2.62
C LYS A 194 0.65 14.77 -2.41
N ILE A 195 1.72 15.47 -2.75
CA ILE A 195 3.10 15.03 -2.51
C ILE A 195 3.85 16.17 -1.85
N TYR A 196 4.47 15.93 -0.70
CA TYR A 196 5.27 16.94 0.00
C TYR A 196 6.41 16.29 0.81
N GLU A 197 7.43 17.05 1.18
CA GLU A 197 8.55 16.58 2.02
C GLU A 197 9.30 15.32 1.52
N CYS A 198 9.16 14.98 0.24
CA CYS A 198 9.93 13.91 -0.38
C CYS A 198 11.24 14.47 -0.94
N LYS A 199 12.32 13.67 -0.96
CA LYS A 199 13.59 14.09 -1.57
C LYS A 199 13.39 14.42 -3.06
N ASN A 200 12.64 13.57 -3.76
CA ASN A 200 12.09 13.85 -5.08
C ASN A 200 10.57 13.71 -5.01
N GLY A 201 9.83 14.71 -5.49
CA GLY A 201 8.35 14.69 -5.44
C GLY A 201 7.76 13.62 -6.35
N MET A 202 7.94 13.78 -7.66
CA MET A 202 7.40 12.88 -8.67
C MET A 202 8.48 12.55 -9.71
N GLY A 203 8.45 11.32 -10.23
CA GLY A 203 9.35 10.86 -11.29
C GLY A 203 8.63 9.99 -12.30
N ASP A 204 9.30 9.76 -13.43
CA ASP A 204 8.88 8.85 -14.49
C ASP A 204 10.02 7.83 -14.73
N TYR A 205 9.72 6.72 -15.41
CA TYR A 205 10.67 5.65 -15.75
C TYR A 205 11.84 6.13 -16.62
N TYR A 206 11.71 7.30 -17.25
CA TYR A 206 12.69 7.84 -18.19
C TYR A 206 13.77 8.74 -17.56
N TRP A 207 13.78 8.93 -16.24
CA TRP A 207 14.81 9.72 -15.54
C TRP A 207 15.59 8.84 -14.56
N CYS A 208 16.64 8.18 -15.06
CA CYS A 208 17.75 7.62 -14.29
C CYS A 208 19.06 8.23 -14.77
#